data_AF-T0TFD2-F1
#
_entry.id   AF-T0TFD2-F1
#
_cell.length_a   1.000
_cell.length_b   1.000
_cell.length_c   1.000
_cell.angle_alpha   90.00
_cell.angle_beta   90.00
_cell.angle_gamma   90.00
#
_symmetry.space_group_name_H-M   'P 1'
#
loop_
_entity.id
_entity.type
_entity.pdbx_description
1 polymer ?
#
loop_
_entity_poly.entity_id
_entity_poly.type
_entity_poly.pdbx_seq_one_letter_code
_entity_poly.pdbx_strand_id
1 'polypeptide(L)' 'MDIRKKTAFVFQHYNLFANKTAIENILEGLVIARKVPKSEAQQIAEEALKKLVF' A
#
# COMPACT_ATOMS: atom_id res chain seq x y z
N MET A 1 -4.47 -15.98 12.18
CA MET A 1 -4.33 -14.61 11.64
C MET A 1 -3.37 -14.54 10.44
N ASP A 2 -2.47 -15.52 10.24
CA ASP A 2 -1.37 -15.44 9.25
C ASP A 2 -1.76 -15.49 7.76
N ILE A 3 -2.80 -16.23 7.39
CA ILE A 3 -3.15 -16.43 5.97
C ILE A 3 -3.52 -15.10 5.30
N ARG A 4 -4.31 -14.25 5.98
CA ARG A 4 -4.73 -12.95 5.46
C ARG A 4 -3.57 -11.98 5.22
N LYS A 5 -2.47 -12.12 5.96
CA LYS A 5 -1.24 -11.34 5.69
C LYS A 5 -0.51 -11.93 4.48
N LYS A 6 -0.58 -13.22 4.18
CA LYS A 6 0.19 -13.77 3.06
C LYS A 6 -0.51 -13.64 1.69
N THR A 7 -1.75 -13.16 1.66
CA THR A 7 -2.56 -13.05 0.44
C THR A 7 -3.06 -11.62 0.24
N ALA A 8 -3.00 -11.14 -1.01
CA ALA A 8 -3.60 -9.85 -1.39
C ALA A 8 -5.06 -10.04 -1.84
N PHE A 9 -5.90 -9.06 -1.55
CA PHE A 9 -7.29 -8.99 -2.01
C PHE A 9 -7.50 -7.69 -2.79
N VAL A 10 -8.16 -7.79 -3.94
CA VAL A 10 -8.55 -6.65 -4.77
C VAL A 10 -10.08 -6.61 -4.81
N PHE A 11 -10.65 -5.44 -4.53
CA PHE A 11 -12.09 -5.22 -4.49
C PHE A 11 -12.55 -4.64 -5.84
N GLN A 12 -13.78 -4.95 -6.27
CA GLN A 12 -14.35 -4.37 -7.49
C GLN A 12 -14.56 -2.86 -7.40
N HIS A 13 -14.87 -2.35 -6.20
CA HIS A 13 -14.89 -0.92 -5.92
C HIS A 13 -13.61 -0.52 -5.19
N TYR A 14 -13.06 0.66 -5.52
CA TYR A 14 -11.82 1.14 -4.93
C TYR A 14 -11.95 1.29 -3.40
N ASN A 15 -11.21 0.47 -2.66
CA ASN A 15 -11.14 0.58 -1.20
C ASN A 15 -9.96 1.48 -0.77
N LEU A 16 -9.99 2.72 -1.27
CA LEU A 16 -8.98 3.75 -0.99
C LEU A 16 -9.47 4.66 0.13
N PHE A 17 -8.53 5.15 0.94
CA PHE A 17 -8.80 6.27 1.84
C PHE A 17 -8.98 7.54 1.01
N ALA A 18 -10.22 8.05 0.97
CA ALA A 18 -10.62 9.16 0.09
C ALA A 18 -9.85 10.48 0.34
N ASN A 19 -9.43 10.72 1.59
CA ASN A 19 -8.73 11.94 1.98
C ASN A 19 -7.21 11.77 2.04
N LYS A 20 -6.66 10.85 1.25
CA LYS A 20 -5.22 10.57 1.15
C LYS A 20 -4.80 10.53 -0.32
N THR A 21 -3.58 10.98 -0.59
CA THR A 21 -2.93 10.83 -1.89
C THR A 21 -2.66 9.35 -2.20
N ALA A 22 -2.28 9.04 -3.44
CA ALA A 22 -1.96 7.67 -3.85
C ALA A 22 -0.77 7.09 -3.06
N ILE A 23 0.29 7.89 -2.83
CA ILE A 23 1.46 7.45 -2.07
C ILE A 23 1.11 7.19 -0.60
N GLU A 24 0.28 8.04 0.00
CA GLU A 24 -0.18 7.88 1.39
C GLU A 24 -1.08 6.64 1.56
N ASN A 25 -1.91 6.32 0.56
CA ASN A 25 -2.71 5.10 0.55
C ASN A 25 -1.84 3.82 0.57
N ILE A 26 -0.77 3.81 -0.23
CA ILE A 26 0.18 2.68 -0.28
C ILE A 26 0.96 2.57 1.04
N LEU A 27 1.46 3.70 1.54
CA LEU A 27 2.20 3.77 2.80
C LEU A 27 1.40 3.28 4.00
N GLU A 28 0.09 3.60 4.08
CA GLU A 28 -0.76 3.16 5.18
C GLU A 28 -0.80 1.63 5.30
N GLY A 29 -0.94 0.93 4.17
CA GLY A 29 -0.93 -0.53 4.13
C GLY A 29 0.41 -1.11 4.59
N LEU A 30 1.53 -0.52 4.14
CA LEU A 30 2.88 -0.99 4.46
C LEU A 30 3.26 -0.71 5.93
N VAL A 31 3.04 0.50 6.42
CA VAL A 31 3.50 0.90 7.76
C VAL A 31 2.52 0.44 8.84
N ILE A 32 1.22 0.66 8.66
CA ILE A 32 0.25 0.42 9.73
C ILE A 32 -0.13 -1.05 9.81
N ALA A 33 -0.50 -1.65 8.67
CA ALA A 33 -0.97 -3.03 8.62
C ALA A 33 0.17 -4.06 8.54
N ARG A 34 1.26 -3.75 7.82
CA ARG A 34 2.42 -4.66 7.64
C ARG A 34 3.60 -4.38 8.55
N LYS A 35 3.63 -3.23 9.24
CA LYS A 35 4.72 -2.82 10.14
C LYS A 35 6.08 -2.72 9.43
N VAL A 36 6.07 -2.42 8.13
CA VAL A 36 7.30 -2.11 7.37
C VAL A 36 7.86 -0.77 7.86
N PRO A 37 9.19 -0.65 8.08
CA PRO A 37 9.82 0.62 8.42
C PRO A 37 9.48 1.72 7.41
N LYS A 38 9.25 2.95 7.89
CA LYS A 38 8.75 4.05 7.04
C LYS A 38 9.66 4.34 5.84
N SER A 39 10.98 4.28 6.02
CA SER A 39 11.95 4.51 4.94
C SER A 39 11.85 3.47 3.83
N GLU A 40 11.74 2.19 4.19
CA GLU A 40 11.57 1.08 3.25
C GLU A 40 10.20 1.15 2.57
N ALA A 41 9.14 1.44 3.34
CA ALA A 41 7.79 1.60 2.80
C ALA A 41 7.71 2.73 1.76
N GLN A 42 8.47 3.81 1.96
CA GLN A 42 8.53 4.92 1.00
C GLN A 42 9.17 4.49 -0.32
N GLN A 43 10.28 3.77 -0.29
CA GLN A 43 10.92 3.24 -1.50
C GLN A 43 9.97 2.31 -2.27
N ILE A 44 9.32 1.37 -1.57
CA ILE A 44 8.35 0.45 -2.18
C ILE A 44 7.17 1.21 -2.80
N ALA A 45 6.66 2.25 -2.13
CA ALA A 45 5.55 3.04 -2.62
C ALA A 45 5.91 3.86 -3.87
N GLU A 46 7.11 4.45 -3.89
CA GLU A 46 7.64 5.20 -5.04
C GLU A 46 7.84 4.28 -6.26
N GLU A 47 8.42 3.09 -6.07
CA GLU A 47 8.58 2.09 -7.12
C GLU A 47 7.23 1.61 -7.67
N ALA A 48 6.27 1.33 -6.78
CA ALA A 48 4.93 0.90 -7.16
C ALA A 48 4.20 1.97 -7.98
N LEU A 49 4.31 3.25 -7.58
CA LEU A 49 3.73 4.37 -8.33
C LEU A 49 4.39 4.54 -9.68
N LYS A 50 5.72 4.43 -9.75
CA LYS A 50 6.45 4.53 -11.02
C LYS A 50 5.94 3.49 -12.04
N LYS A 51 5.68 2.26 -11.61
CA LYS A 51 5.16 1.19 -12.47
C LYS A 51 3.75 1.46 -13.03
N LEU A 52 2.97 2.37 -12.45
CA LEU A 52 1.62 2.71 -12.91
C LEU A 52 1.59 3.87 -13.91
N VAL A 53 2.63 4.70 -13.91
CA VAL A 53 2.71 5.92 -14.72
C VAL A 53 3.45 5.68 -16.05
N PHE A 54 4.13 4.54 -16.19
CA PHE A 54 4.75 4.05 -17.43
C PHE A 54 4.06 2.78 -17.90
#